data_AF-A0A0Q5ZYD4-F1
#
_entry.id   AF-A0A0Q5ZYD4-F1
#
_cell.length_a   1.000
_cell.length_b   1.000
_cell.length_c   1.000
_cell.angle_alpha   90.00
_cell.angle_beta   90.00
_cell.angle_gamma   90.00
#
_symmetry.space_group_name_H-M   'P 1'
#
loop_
_entity.id
_entity.type
_entity.pdbx_description
1 polymer ?
#
loop_
_entity_poly.entity_id
_entity_poly.type
_entity_poly.pdbx_seq_one_letter_code
_entity_poly.pdbx_strand_id
1 'polypeptide(L)'
;MSQIAINTSQNVNINFNIASVGDRMLAFIIDLLIKIAYVIFIFYLFFNILDLGYLLTGLDQWSIMAIYIAITFPVYIYPVVLESMMEGQTPGKKLMKIRVVKIDGYQASFGDYIIRWILRIIDTSFAGVIGLVTMAISKSNQRLGDIASGTAVISLKNNINISHTILENIKEDYIPTFPQVIGLSDNDMRIIKDNYVKALRVDDRQIISKLSDKIKSTLKLEVDPTKMTERQFIGVVMKDYNYYTGKDN
;
A
#
# COMPACT_ATOMS: atom_id res chain seq x y z
N MET A 1 4.76 13.13 0.37
CA MET A 1 4.36 12.01 -0.52
C MET A 1 3.48 12.61 -1.60
N SER A 2 3.79 12.37 -2.88
CA SER A 2 2.93 12.84 -3.98
C SER A 2 1.61 12.05 -3.97
N GLN A 3 0.50 12.76 -4.12
CA GLN A 3 -0.84 12.18 -4.17
C GLN A 3 -1.48 12.48 -5.52
N ILE A 4 -2.25 11.53 -6.03
CA ILE A 4 -3.09 11.73 -7.22
C ILE A 4 -4.55 11.70 -6.77
N ALA A 5 -5.26 12.80 -7.04
CA ALA A 5 -6.70 12.88 -6.85
C ALA A 5 -7.36 12.19 -8.04
N ILE A 6 -8.13 11.16 -7.75
CA ILE A 6 -8.87 10.38 -8.73
C ILE A 6 -10.35 10.67 -8.54
N ASN A 7 -10.98 11.22 -9.57
CA ASN A 7 -12.42 11.38 -9.63
C ASN A 7 -13.05 10.05 -10.04
N THR A 8 -13.79 9.44 -9.12
CA THR A 8 -14.59 8.26 -9.43
C THR A 8 -15.83 8.64 -10.25
N SER A 9 -16.48 7.68 -10.89
CA SER A 9 -17.74 7.90 -11.63
C SER A 9 -18.90 8.38 -10.77
N GLN A 10 -18.80 8.18 -9.45
CA GLN A 10 -19.73 8.73 -8.45
C GLN A 10 -19.38 10.18 -8.05
N ASN A 11 -18.45 10.82 -8.77
CA ASN A 11 -17.95 12.16 -8.51
C ASN A 11 -17.34 12.33 -7.09
N VAL A 12 -16.79 11.24 -6.55
CA VAL A 12 -16.03 11.26 -5.28
C VAL A 12 -14.55 11.33 -5.59
N ASN A 13 -13.88 12.33 -5.03
CA ASN A 13 -12.43 12.49 -5.11
C ASN A 13 -11.74 11.62 -4.07
N ILE A 14 -11.02 10.60 -4.53
CA ILE A 14 -10.19 9.77 -3.67
C ILE A 14 -8.71 10.10 -3.92
N ASN A 15 -8.02 10.49 -2.87
CA ASN A 15 -6.59 10.78 -2.94
C ASN A 15 -5.79 9.50 -2.71
N PHE A 16 -5.13 9.02 -3.76
CA PHE A 16 -4.22 7.88 -3.66
C PHE A 16 -2.78 8.35 -3.51
N ASN A 17 -2.03 7.68 -2.63
CA ASN A 17 -0.59 7.90 -2.54
C ASN A 17 0.09 7.28 -3.76
N ILE A 18 0.86 8.08 -4.49
CA ILE A 18 1.61 7.62 -5.66
C ILE A 18 2.77 6.73 -5.19
N ALA A 19 3.05 5.65 -5.91
CA ALA A 19 4.22 4.82 -5.66
C ALA A 19 5.51 5.62 -5.88
N SER A 20 6.44 5.53 -4.92
CA SER A 20 7.73 6.19 -5.03
C SER A 20 8.54 5.59 -6.20
N VAL A 21 9.44 6.39 -6.79
CA VAL A 21 10.35 5.91 -7.85
C VAL A 21 11.19 4.73 -7.31
N GLY A 22 11.63 4.80 -6.06
CA GLY A 22 12.35 3.71 -5.37
C GLY A 22 11.56 2.42 -5.29
N ASP A 23 10.28 2.46 -4.87
CA ASP A 23 9.42 1.28 -4.82
C ASP A 23 9.24 0.65 -6.21
N ARG A 24 9.14 1.48 -7.25
CA ARG A 24 9.05 1.01 -8.64
C ARG A 24 10.36 0.38 -9.13
N MET A 25 11.52 0.92 -8.73
CA MET A 25 12.84 0.37 -9.06
C MET A 25 13.06 -0.98 -8.36
N LEU A 26 12.74 -1.09 -7.07
CA LEU A 26 12.83 -2.35 -6.34
C LEU A 26 11.91 -3.42 -6.92
N ALA A 27 10.66 -3.05 -7.24
CA ALA A 27 9.75 -3.96 -7.94
C ALA A 27 10.33 -4.45 -9.28
N PHE A 28 10.98 -3.56 -10.05
CA PHE A 28 11.64 -3.91 -11.29
C PHE A 28 12.83 -4.87 -11.08
N ILE A 29 13.65 -4.65 -10.05
CA ILE A 29 14.77 -5.53 -9.71
C ILE A 29 14.28 -6.92 -9.32
N ILE A 30 13.22 -7.00 -8.50
CA ILE A 30 12.63 -8.29 -8.11
C ILE A 30 12.09 -9.03 -9.35
N ASP A 31 11.35 -8.34 -10.21
CA ASP A 31 10.86 -8.95 -11.45
C ASP A 31 12.02 -9.35 -12.39
N LEU A 32 13.13 -8.61 -12.41
CA LEU A 32 14.33 -8.95 -13.18
C LEU A 32 14.98 -10.24 -12.63
N LEU A 33 15.11 -10.38 -11.31
CA LEU A 33 15.63 -11.59 -10.69
C LEU A 33 14.76 -12.82 -11.01
N ILE A 34 13.44 -12.67 -10.98
CA ILE A 34 12.51 -13.76 -11.36
C ILE A 34 12.72 -14.17 -12.81
N LYS A 35 12.89 -13.20 -13.72
CA LYS A 35 13.16 -13.48 -15.14
C LYS A 35 14.50 -14.17 -15.34
N ILE A 36 15.56 -13.71 -14.66
CA ILE A 36 16.89 -14.33 -14.74
C ILE A 36 16.84 -15.77 -14.21
N ALA A 37 16.19 -15.99 -13.06
CA ALA A 37 16.02 -17.31 -12.48
C ALA A 37 15.26 -18.26 -13.43
N TYR A 38 14.19 -17.76 -14.07
CA TYR A 38 13.46 -18.52 -15.09
C TYR A 38 14.34 -18.90 -16.28
N VAL A 39 15.11 -17.95 -16.82
CA VAL A 39 16.03 -18.20 -17.95
C VAL A 39 17.08 -19.25 -17.55
N ILE A 40 17.74 -19.10 -16.41
CA ILE A 40 18.74 -20.06 -15.93
C ILE A 40 18.12 -21.45 -15.78
N PHE A 41 16.95 -21.54 -15.14
CA PHE A 41 16.25 -22.81 -14.93
C PHE A 41 15.89 -23.50 -16.24
N ILE A 42 15.33 -22.75 -17.19
CA ILE A 42 14.93 -23.28 -18.49
C ILE A 42 16.14 -23.70 -19.31
N PHE A 43 17.20 -22.89 -19.37
CA PHE A 43 18.43 -23.30 -20.06
C PHE A 43 19.05 -24.54 -19.40
N TYR A 44 19.06 -24.60 -18.07
CA TYR A 44 19.54 -25.79 -17.37
C TYR A 44 18.72 -27.05 -17.73
N LEU A 45 17.38 -26.95 -17.69
CA LEU A 45 16.47 -28.03 -18.05
C LEU A 45 16.66 -28.50 -19.49
N PHE A 46 16.66 -27.58 -20.45
CA PHE A 46 16.73 -27.93 -21.86
C PHE A 46 18.11 -28.44 -22.26
N PHE A 47 19.20 -27.82 -21.80
CA PHE A 47 20.56 -28.21 -22.21
C PHE A 47 21.13 -29.38 -21.41
N ASN A 48 20.85 -29.50 -20.11
CA ASN A 48 21.48 -30.54 -19.27
C ASN A 48 20.58 -31.76 -19.08
N ILE A 49 19.25 -31.60 -19.03
CA ILE A 49 18.34 -32.72 -18.78
C ILE A 49 17.79 -33.29 -20.09
N LEU A 50 17.37 -32.42 -21.01
CA LEU A 50 16.78 -32.83 -22.29
C LEU A 50 17.80 -32.97 -23.43
N ASP A 51 19.08 -32.68 -23.15
CA ASP A 51 20.19 -32.69 -24.11
C ASP A 51 19.86 -32.01 -25.45
N LEU A 52 19.27 -30.81 -25.37
CA LEU A 52 18.95 -30.02 -26.56
C LEU A 52 20.19 -29.77 -27.42
N GLY A 53 21.39 -29.76 -26.82
CA GLY A 53 22.66 -29.59 -27.53
C GLY A 53 22.82 -30.60 -28.67
N TYR A 54 22.50 -31.88 -28.42
CA TYR A 54 22.53 -32.93 -29.44
C TYR A 54 21.49 -32.72 -30.56
N LEU A 55 20.29 -32.24 -30.22
CA LEU A 55 19.25 -31.94 -31.21
C LEU A 55 19.58 -30.70 -32.06
N LEU A 56 20.40 -29.79 -31.53
CA LEU A 56 20.85 -28.59 -32.24
C LEU A 56 22.05 -28.88 -33.17
N THR A 57 22.82 -29.96 -32.93
CA THR A 57 23.95 -30.35 -33.80
C THR A 57 23.45 -30.89 -35.13
N GLY A 58 23.35 -30.01 -36.13
CA GLY A 58 22.89 -30.34 -37.49
C GLY A 58 21.79 -29.41 -38.01
N LEU A 59 21.24 -28.54 -37.17
CA LEU A 59 20.30 -27.50 -37.58
C LEU A 59 21.03 -26.28 -38.14
N ASP A 60 20.36 -25.58 -39.06
CA ASP A 60 20.82 -24.29 -39.56
C ASP A 60 20.66 -23.19 -38.50
N GLN A 61 21.39 -22.08 -38.68
CA GLN A 61 21.43 -21.00 -37.71
C GLN A 61 20.04 -20.36 -37.46
N TRP A 62 19.14 -20.33 -38.45
CA TRP A 62 17.81 -19.76 -38.28
C TRP A 62 16.92 -20.65 -37.40
N SER A 63 16.99 -21.97 -37.59
CA SER A 63 16.28 -22.94 -36.74
C SER A 63 16.75 -22.87 -35.29
N ILE A 64 18.06 -22.76 -35.07
CA ILE A 64 18.64 -22.58 -33.72
C ILE A 64 18.10 -21.30 -33.07
N MET A 65 18.09 -20.18 -33.81
CA MET A 65 17.57 -18.90 -33.31
C MET A 65 16.07 -18.98 -32.98
N ALA A 66 15.28 -19.63 -33.83
CA ALA A 66 13.85 -19.81 -33.61
C ALA A 66 13.57 -20.58 -32.31
N ILE A 67 14.34 -21.63 -32.02
CA ILE A 67 14.24 -22.39 -30.78
C ILE A 67 14.56 -21.51 -29.56
N TYR A 68 15.65 -20.73 -29.61
CA TYR A 68 15.98 -19.81 -28.52
C TYR A 68 14.90 -18.76 -28.28
N ILE A 69 14.33 -18.20 -29.35
CA ILE A 69 13.22 -17.24 -29.25
C ILE A 69 12.00 -17.92 -28.63
N ALA A 70 11.63 -19.12 -29.08
CA ALA A 70 10.48 -19.84 -28.55
C ALA A 70 10.61 -20.12 -27.04
N ILE A 71 11.81 -20.53 -26.60
CA ILE A 71 12.11 -20.83 -25.20
C ILE A 71 12.11 -19.55 -24.34
N THR A 72 12.61 -18.43 -24.87
CA THR A 72 12.72 -17.16 -24.13
C THR A 72 11.48 -16.28 -24.23
N PHE A 73 10.57 -16.54 -25.18
CA PHE A 73 9.35 -15.78 -25.43
C PHE A 73 8.51 -15.51 -24.16
N PRO A 74 8.29 -16.48 -23.24
CA PRO A 74 7.54 -16.26 -22.00
C PRO A 74 8.08 -15.10 -21.15
N VAL A 75 9.39 -14.84 -21.18
CA VAL A 75 10.03 -13.75 -20.41
C VAL A 75 9.60 -12.37 -20.91
N TYR A 76 9.35 -12.24 -22.20
CA TYR A 76 8.92 -10.99 -22.83
C TYR A 76 7.47 -10.68 -22.50
N ILE A 77 6.59 -11.69 -22.55
CA ILE A 77 5.15 -11.53 -22.27
C ILE A 77 4.81 -11.57 -20.77
N TYR A 78 5.73 -12.05 -19.91
CA TYR A 78 5.59 -12.09 -18.44
C TYR A 78 4.87 -10.88 -17.83
N PRO A 79 5.31 -9.62 -18.07
CA PRO A 79 4.69 -8.47 -17.41
C PRO A 79 3.27 -8.18 -17.89
N VAL A 80 2.95 -8.36 -19.19
CA VAL A 80 1.59 -8.11 -19.68
C VAL A 80 0.63 -9.20 -19.23
N VAL A 81 1.07 -10.46 -19.22
CA VAL A 81 0.28 -11.60 -18.74
C VAL A 81 -0.01 -11.44 -17.25
N LEU A 82 1.00 -11.17 -16.43
CA LEU A 82 0.80 -11.04 -14.99
C LEU A 82 0.05 -9.78 -14.60
N GLU A 83 0.31 -8.64 -15.25
CA GLU A 83 -0.49 -7.44 -15.00
C GLU A 83 -1.96 -7.68 -15.37
N SER A 84 -2.24 -8.43 -16.44
CA SER A 84 -3.62 -8.79 -16.79
C SER A 84 -4.25 -9.78 -15.80
N MET A 85 -3.52 -10.79 -15.34
CA MET A 85 -4.05 -11.83 -14.45
C MET A 85 -4.16 -11.38 -12.98
N MET A 86 -3.31 -10.45 -12.55
CA MET A 86 -3.21 -9.99 -11.16
C MET A 86 -3.66 -8.53 -11.00
N GLU A 87 -4.57 -8.06 -11.86
CA GLU A 87 -5.21 -6.74 -11.77
C GLU A 87 -4.20 -5.58 -11.60
N GLY A 88 -3.20 -5.53 -12.49
CA GLY A 88 -2.22 -4.46 -12.54
C GLY A 88 -1.01 -4.66 -11.61
N GLN A 89 -0.79 -5.89 -11.15
CA GLN A 89 0.37 -6.26 -10.33
C GLN A 89 1.23 -7.33 -11.00
N THR A 90 2.53 -7.26 -10.75
CA THR A 90 3.48 -8.37 -10.95
C THR A 90 3.93 -8.85 -9.57
N PRO A 91 4.55 -10.04 -9.45
CA PRO A 91 5.15 -10.50 -8.19
C PRO A 91 6.03 -9.44 -7.50
N GLY A 92 6.91 -8.76 -8.25
CA GLY A 92 7.72 -7.67 -7.71
C GLY A 92 6.88 -6.48 -7.21
N LYS A 93 5.88 -6.06 -7.98
CA LYS A 93 4.95 -4.98 -7.57
C LYS A 93 4.11 -5.37 -6.36
N LYS A 94 3.67 -6.63 -6.27
CA LYS A 94 2.90 -7.16 -5.15
C LYS A 94 3.72 -7.15 -3.86
N LEU A 95 5.00 -7.54 -3.94
CA LEU A 95 5.92 -7.47 -2.79
C LEU A 95 6.11 -6.02 -2.32
N MET A 96 6.27 -5.09 -3.26
CA MET A 96 6.38 -3.66 -2.95
C MET A 96 5.06 -2.99 -2.57
N LYS A 97 3.93 -3.73 -2.57
CA LYS A 97 2.58 -3.25 -2.31
C LYS A 97 2.21 -2.07 -3.21
N ILE A 98 2.50 -2.17 -4.50
CA ILE A 98 2.13 -1.16 -5.51
C ILE A 98 1.23 -1.78 -6.58
N ARG A 99 0.34 -0.97 -7.17
CA ARG A 99 -0.64 -1.42 -8.18
C ARG A 99 -0.82 -0.38 -9.27
N VAL A 100 -0.99 -0.85 -10.51
CA VAL A 100 -1.38 -0.02 -11.66
C VAL A 100 -2.90 0.20 -11.62
N VAL A 101 -3.33 1.45 -11.71
CA VAL A 101 -4.74 1.84 -11.80
C VAL A 101 -4.93 2.89 -12.89
N LYS A 102 -6.13 3.00 -13.44
CA LYS A 102 -6.46 4.08 -14.38
C LYS A 102 -6.55 5.41 -13.62
N ILE A 103 -6.27 6.52 -14.29
CA ILE A 103 -6.43 7.87 -13.69
C ILE A 103 -7.89 8.13 -13.30
N ASP A 104 -8.85 7.47 -13.95
CA ASP A 104 -10.28 7.51 -13.63
C ASP A 104 -10.67 6.63 -12.41
N GLY A 105 -9.70 5.95 -11.79
CA GLY A 105 -9.91 5.12 -10.60
C GLY A 105 -10.40 3.71 -10.85
N TYR A 106 -10.70 3.37 -12.10
CA TYR A 106 -11.00 2.03 -12.53
C TYR A 106 -9.76 1.13 -12.59
N GLN A 107 -9.99 -0.19 -12.59
CA GLN A 107 -8.96 -1.16 -12.94
C GLN A 107 -8.48 -0.90 -14.37
N ALA A 108 -7.17 -1.00 -14.58
CA ALA A 108 -6.61 -0.90 -15.93
C ALA A 108 -7.03 -2.12 -16.76
N SER A 109 -7.39 -1.86 -18.01
CA SER A 109 -7.83 -2.87 -18.97
C SER A 109 -6.65 -3.60 -19.60
N PHE A 110 -6.92 -4.71 -20.29
CA PHE A 110 -5.89 -5.44 -21.01
C PHE A 110 -5.17 -4.58 -22.06
N GLY A 111 -5.90 -3.71 -22.77
CA GLY A 111 -5.32 -2.78 -23.75
C GLY A 111 -4.32 -1.81 -23.11
N ASP A 112 -4.61 -1.34 -21.91
CA ASP A 112 -3.72 -0.44 -21.16
C ASP A 112 -2.40 -1.14 -20.82
N TYR A 113 -2.44 -2.42 -20.42
CA TYR A 113 -1.25 -3.22 -20.16
C TYR A 113 -0.43 -3.48 -21.43
N ILE A 114 -1.08 -3.68 -22.60
CA ILE A 114 -0.36 -3.82 -23.88
C ILE A 114 0.36 -2.52 -24.26
N ILE A 115 -0.31 -1.37 -24.17
CA ILE A 115 0.31 -0.08 -24.50
C ILE A 115 1.54 0.14 -23.61
N ARG A 116 1.40 -0.13 -22.30
CA ARG A 116 2.52 -0.08 -21.35
C ARG A 116 3.63 -1.07 -21.71
N TRP A 117 3.29 -2.25 -22.20
CA TRP A 117 4.25 -3.29 -22.59
C TRP A 117 5.05 -2.91 -23.84
N ILE A 118 4.38 -2.41 -24.90
CA ILE A 118 5.03 -1.98 -26.14
C ILE A 118 5.99 -0.82 -25.85
N LEU A 119 5.49 0.20 -25.13
CA LEU A 119 6.28 1.38 -24.78
C LEU A 119 7.40 1.08 -23.79
N ARG A 120 7.37 -0.10 -23.14
CA ARG A 120 8.46 -0.57 -22.28
C ARG A 120 9.77 -0.73 -23.03
N ILE A 121 9.73 -1.06 -24.33
CA ILE A 121 10.93 -1.16 -25.18
C ILE A 121 11.64 0.18 -25.21
N ILE A 122 10.87 1.27 -25.37
CA ILE A 122 11.38 2.65 -25.35
C ILE A 122 11.79 3.04 -23.93
N ASP A 123 10.95 2.80 -22.92
CA ASP A 123 11.23 3.19 -21.53
C ASP A 123 12.48 2.51 -20.96
N THR A 124 12.79 1.28 -21.40
CA THR A 124 13.96 0.50 -20.96
C THR A 124 15.18 0.70 -21.88
N SER A 125 15.03 1.42 -22.99
CA SER A 125 16.16 1.80 -23.84
C SER A 125 17.14 2.70 -23.10
N PHE A 126 18.41 2.70 -23.53
CA PHE A 126 19.50 3.46 -22.88
C PHE A 126 19.57 3.20 -21.36
N ALA A 127 19.53 1.92 -20.96
CA ALA A 127 19.55 1.48 -19.56
C ALA A 127 18.41 2.04 -18.68
N GLY A 128 17.29 2.47 -19.28
CA GLY A 128 16.13 2.99 -18.55
C GLY A 128 16.15 4.50 -18.28
N VAL A 129 17.11 5.25 -18.87
CA VAL A 129 17.22 6.70 -18.69
C VAL A 129 15.94 7.42 -19.13
N ILE A 130 15.33 7.00 -20.25
CA ILE A 130 14.07 7.60 -20.75
C ILE A 130 12.94 7.45 -19.73
N GLY A 131 12.80 6.24 -19.16
CA GLY A 131 11.81 5.97 -18.12
C GLY A 131 12.05 6.78 -16.84
N LEU A 132 13.31 6.99 -16.45
CA LEU A 132 13.66 7.79 -15.27
C LEU A 132 13.39 9.29 -15.48
N VAL A 133 13.77 9.82 -16.64
CA VAL A 133 13.54 11.23 -16.99
C VAL A 133 12.04 11.54 -17.06
N THR A 134 11.25 10.67 -17.69
CA THR A 134 9.79 10.85 -17.77
C THR A 134 9.13 10.80 -16.38
N MET A 135 9.58 9.89 -15.50
CA MET A 135 9.11 9.87 -14.12
C MET A 135 9.50 11.14 -13.35
N ALA A 136 10.71 11.66 -13.54
CA ALA A 136 11.18 12.85 -12.83
C ALA A 136 10.43 14.12 -13.25
N ILE A 137 10.02 14.20 -14.51
CA ILE A 137 9.26 15.34 -15.05
C ILE A 137 7.77 15.23 -14.72
N SER A 138 7.22 14.01 -14.66
CA SER A 138 5.81 13.79 -14.38
C SER A 138 5.48 14.05 -12.91
N LYS A 139 4.49 14.94 -12.67
CA LYS A 139 3.94 15.20 -11.31
C LYS A 139 3.43 13.94 -10.60
N SER A 140 3.04 12.92 -11.37
CA SER A 140 2.48 11.66 -10.89
C SER A 140 3.49 10.50 -10.94
N ASN A 141 4.79 10.79 -11.10
CA ASN A 141 5.86 9.82 -11.30
C ASN A 141 5.56 8.80 -12.41
N GLN A 142 4.87 9.20 -13.48
CA GLN A 142 4.47 8.29 -14.56
C GLN A 142 5.60 8.10 -15.60
N ARG A 143 5.78 6.87 -16.09
CA ARG A 143 6.60 6.59 -17.28
C ARG A 143 5.88 7.00 -18.57
N LEU A 144 6.58 6.98 -19.69
CA LEU A 144 5.98 7.21 -21.01
C LEU A 144 4.82 6.24 -21.28
N GLY A 145 5.01 4.94 -20.98
CA GLY A 145 3.94 3.95 -21.09
C GLY A 145 2.76 4.17 -20.15
N ASP A 146 2.99 4.71 -18.96
CA ASP A 146 1.93 5.05 -17.99
C ASP A 146 1.10 6.24 -18.51
N ILE A 147 1.76 7.26 -19.05
CA ILE A 147 1.10 8.45 -19.62
C ILE A 147 0.26 8.08 -20.84
N ALA A 148 0.83 7.32 -21.78
CA ALA A 148 0.15 6.95 -23.02
C ALA A 148 -1.07 6.05 -22.80
N SER A 149 -1.07 5.23 -21.74
CA SER A 149 -2.21 4.39 -21.36
C SER A 149 -3.20 5.07 -20.41
N GLY A 150 -2.94 6.32 -19.99
CA GLY A 150 -3.79 6.99 -19.01
C GLY A 150 -3.83 6.27 -17.65
N THR A 151 -2.73 5.64 -17.25
CA THR A 151 -2.62 4.87 -16.00
C THR A 151 -1.58 5.46 -15.05
N ALA A 152 -1.70 5.16 -13.77
CA ALA A 152 -0.75 5.55 -12.73
C ALA A 152 -0.46 4.35 -11.80
N VAL A 153 0.68 4.38 -11.12
CA VAL A 153 1.03 3.37 -10.11
C VAL A 153 0.86 3.96 -8.73
N ILE A 154 -0.05 3.38 -7.95
CA ILE A 154 -0.38 3.78 -6.59
C ILE A 154 0.26 2.84 -5.56
N SER A 155 0.49 3.36 -4.37
CA SER A 155 0.94 2.61 -3.19
C SER A 155 -0.26 2.10 -2.41
N LEU A 156 -0.27 0.81 -2.12
CA LEU A 156 -1.24 0.13 -1.25
C LEU A 156 -0.73 0.03 0.20
N LYS A 157 0.42 0.62 0.52
CA LYS A 157 0.94 0.63 1.90
C LYS A 157 0.01 1.48 2.76
N ASN A 158 -0.72 0.82 3.65
CA ASN A 158 -1.57 1.50 4.62
C ASN A 158 -0.73 1.84 5.85
N ASN A 159 -0.42 3.12 6.06
CA ASN A 159 0.29 3.59 7.26
C ASN A 159 -0.66 3.79 8.46
N ILE A 160 -1.88 3.25 8.39
CA ILE A 160 -2.90 3.36 9.43
C ILE A 160 -2.75 2.14 10.34
N ASN A 161 -2.09 2.34 11.48
CA ASN A 161 -1.93 1.30 12.49
C ASN A 161 -3.30 1.11 13.20
N ILE A 162 -3.85 -0.10 13.19
CA ILE A 162 -5.17 -0.45 13.77
C ILE A 162 -5.24 -0.21 15.29
N SER A 163 -4.13 0.19 15.94
CA SER A 163 -4.12 0.69 17.31
C SER A 163 -5.06 1.90 17.54
N HIS A 164 -5.58 2.52 16.46
CA HIS A 164 -6.61 3.55 16.52
C HIS A 164 -8.05 3.03 16.69
N THR A 165 -8.33 1.73 16.76
CA THR A 165 -9.69 1.27 17.12
C THR A 165 -9.97 1.55 18.59
N ILE A 166 -10.95 2.41 18.90
CA ILE A 166 -11.25 2.91 20.27
C ILE A 166 -11.61 1.76 21.23
N LEU A 167 -12.01 0.61 20.69
CA LEU A 167 -12.47 -0.56 21.42
C LEU A 167 -11.33 -1.25 22.18
N GLU A 168 -11.23 -0.96 23.47
CA GLU A 168 -10.54 -1.79 24.45
C GLU A 168 -11.50 -2.92 24.87
N ASN A 169 -11.05 -4.18 24.92
CA ASN A 169 -11.89 -5.30 25.37
C ASN A 169 -12.26 -5.08 26.85
N ILE A 170 -13.48 -4.62 27.10
CA ILE A 170 -14.01 -4.44 28.45
C ILE A 170 -14.43 -5.80 28.99
N LYS A 171 -14.03 -6.14 30.21
CA LYS A 171 -14.55 -7.34 30.88
C LYS A 171 -16.04 -7.17 31.17
N GLU A 172 -16.82 -8.24 31.04
CA GLU A 172 -18.30 -8.21 31.21
C GLU A 172 -18.77 -7.72 32.60
N ASP A 173 -17.89 -7.75 33.60
CA ASP A 173 -18.13 -7.32 34.99
C ASP A 173 -17.76 -5.86 35.28
N TYR A 174 -17.44 -5.06 34.26
CA TYR A 174 -17.03 -3.67 34.45
C TYR A 174 -18.18 -2.75 34.89
N ILE A 175 -17.98 -2.02 36.00
CA ILE A 175 -18.92 -1.03 36.52
C ILE A 175 -18.40 0.38 36.14
N PRO A 176 -19.12 1.14 35.29
CA PRO A 176 -18.67 2.46 34.87
C PRO A 176 -18.68 3.48 36.02
N THR A 177 -17.68 4.36 36.07
CA THR A 177 -17.50 5.34 37.16
C THR A 177 -18.10 6.70 36.84
N PHE A 178 -18.06 7.12 35.58
CA PHE A 178 -18.51 8.42 35.10
C PHE A 178 -19.61 8.28 34.04
N PRO A 179 -20.90 8.24 34.42
CA PRO A 179 -22.01 8.18 33.46
C PRO A 179 -22.08 9.39 32.51
N GLN A 180 -21.49 10.53 32.90
CA GLN A 180 -21.51 11.78 32.13
C GLN A 180 -20.78 11.66 30.78
N VAL A 181 -19.94 10.63 30.60
CA VAL A 181 -19.18 10.40 29.35
C VAL A 181 -20.07 10.20 28.12
N ILE A 182 -21.34 9.82 28.30
CA ILE A 182 -22.33 9.71 27.22
C ILE A 182 -22.53 11.04 26.49
N GLY A 183 -22.24 12.18 27.15
CA GLY A 183 -22.30 13.50 26.51
C GLY A 183 -21.19 13.78 25.49
N LEU A 184 -20.20 12.90 25.33
CA LEU A 184 -19.12 13.06 24.36
C LEU A 184 -19.50 12.48 22.99
N SER A 185 -19.08 13.16 21.93
CA SER A 185 -19.20 12.59 20.57
C SER A 185 -18.08 11.60 20.27
N ASP A 186 -18.29 10.71 19.30
CA ASP A 186 -17.25 9.79 18.80
C ASP A 186 -15.98 10.54 18.36
N ASN A 187 -16.16 11.73 17.81
CA ASN A 187 -15.06 12.58 17.39
C ASN A 187 -14.27 13.11 18.60
N ASP A 188 -14.95 13.49 19.69
CA ASP A 188 -14.29 13.91 20.93
C ASP A 188 -13.50 12.75 21.54
N MET A 189 -14.09 11.54 21.58
CA MET A 189 -13.41 10.35 22.07
C MET A 189 -12.17 9.99 21.24
N ARG A 190 -12.27 10.10 19.91
CA ARG A 190 -11.13 9.91 19.01
C ARG A 190 -10.00 10.90 19.33
N ILE A 191 -10.31 12.18 19.50
CA ILE A 191 -9.32 13.21 19.82
C ILE A 191 -8.68 12.96 21.18
N ILE A 192 -9.48 12.60 22.19
CA ILE A 192 -9.00 12.27 23.54
C ILE A 192 -8.03 11.09 23.47
N LYS A 193 -8.45 9.99 22.81
CA LYS A 193 -7.63 8.78 22.65
C LYS A 193 -6.31 9.08 21.95
N ASP A 194 -6.34 9.77 20.82
CA ASP A 194 -5.14 10.02 20.02
C ASP A 194 -4.12 10.87 20.78
N ASN A 195 -4.58 11.89 21.50
CA ASN A 195 -3.71 12.73 22.32
C ASN A 195 -3.20 11.99 23.56
N TYR A 196 -4.04 11.20 24.22
CA TYR A 196 -3.66 10.40 25.38
C TYR A 196 -2.59 9.36 25.03
N VAL A 197 -2.77 8.61 23.94
CA VAL A 197 -1.80 7.60 23.48
C VAL A 197 -0.48 8.25 23.07
N LYS A 198 -0.52 9.40 22.39
CA LYS A 198 0.70 10.16 22.05
C LYS A 198 1.42 10.64 23.31
N ALA A 199 0.69 11.18 24.28
CA ALA A 199 1.26 11.67 25.52
C ALA A 199 1.89 10.56 26.37
N LEU A 200 1.27 9.37 26.41
CA LEU A 200 1.83 8.21 27.11
C LEU A 200 3.14 7.71 26.48
N ARG A 201 3.28 7.75 25.15
CA ARG A 201 4.51 7.32 24.46
C ARG A 201 5.71 8.23 24.73
N VAL A 202 5.45 9.53 24.95
CA VAL A 202 6.48 10.56 25.12
C VAL A 202 6.62 11.00 26.60
N ASP A 203 5.84 10.39 27.50
CA ASP A 203 5.69 10.79 28.92
C ASP A 203 5.34 12.29 29.10
N ASP A 204 4.59 12.87 28.16
CA ASP A 204 4.24 14.29 28.17
C ASP A 204 3.15 14.58 29.21
N ARG A 205 3.60 15.01 30.39
CA ARG A 205 2.73 15.37 31.52
C ARG A 205 1.87 16.60 31.24
N GLN A 206 2.35 17.54 30.41
CA GLN A 206 1.63 18.77 30.15
C GLN A 206 0.38 18.51 29.31
N ILE A 207 0.48 17.62 28.32
CA ILE A 207 -0.67 17.20 27.51
C ILE A 207 -1.68 16.43 28.37
N ILE A 208 -1.23 15.53 29.24
CA ILE A 208 -2.10 14.76 30.13
C ILE A 208 -2.92 15.69 31.05
N SER A 209 -2.26 16.66 31.67
CA SER A 209 -2.93 17.60 32.58
C SER A 209 -3.94 18.48 31.83
N LYS A 210 -3.55 19.07 30.69
CA LYS A 210 -4.46 19.85 29.84
C LYS A 210 -5.66 19.04 29.35
N LEU A 211 -5.45 17.78 28.98
CA LEU A 211 -6.51 16.89 28.52
C LEU A 211 -7.47 16.55 29.66
N SER A 212 -6.93 16.24 30.84
CA SER A 212 -7.70 16.02 32.07
C SER A 212 -8.57 17.23 32.41
N ASP A 213 -8.00 18.44 32.43
CA ASP A 213 -8.75 19.66 32.76
C ASP A 213 -9.84 19.98 31.72
N LYS A 214 -9.56 19.71 30.45
CA LYS A 214 -10.54 19.89 29.39
C LYS A 214 -11.71 18.91 29.52
N ILE A 215 -11.44 17.64 29.85
CA ILE A 215 -12.48 16.63 30.08
C ILE A 215 -13.31 17.00 31.32
N LYS A 216 -12.67 17.38 32.43
CA LYS A 216 -13.36 17.80 33.66
C LYS A 216 -14.27 19.01 33.42
N SER A 217 -13.81 20.01 32.68
CA SER A 217 -14.61 21.21 32.37
C SER A 217 -15.78 20.93 31.43
N THR A 218 -15.59 20.09 30.40
CA THR A 218 -16.67 19.71 29.47
C THR A 218 -17.73 18.85 30.16
N LEU A 219 -17.32 17.85 30.95
CA LEU A 219 -18.24 16.92 31.61
C LEU A 219 -18.73 17.42 32.98
N LYS A 220 -18.24 18.58 33.44
CA LYS A 220 -18.51 19.16 34.77
C LYS A 220 -18.26 18.16 35.91
N LEU A 221 -17.13 17.46 35.83
CA LEU A 221 -16.72 16.45 36.80
C LEU A 221 -15.81 17.04 37.87
N GLU A 222 -16.17 16.82 39.13
CA GLU A 222 -15.27 17.05 40.26
C GLU A 222 -14.57 15.73 40.61
N VAL A 223 -13.27 15.66 40.30
CA VAL A 223 -12.45 14.47 40.57
C VAL A 223 -11.46 14.80 41.67
N ASP A 224 -11.55 14.08 42.78
CA ASP A 224 -10.63 14.19 43.90
C ASP A 224 -9.21 13.72 43.48
N PRO A 225 -8.19 14.62 43.48
CA PRO A 225 -6.82 14.28 43.09
C PRO A 225 -6.18 13.20 43.98
N THR A 226 -6.71 12.96 45.18
CA THR A 226 -6.17 11.98 46.12
C THR A 226 -6.59 10.54 45.80
N LYS A 227 -7.69 10.37 45.07
CA LYS A 227 -8.25 9.05 44.72
C LYS A 227 -7.76 8.52 43.39
N MET A 228 -7.42 9.41 42.44
CA MET A 228 -7.06 9.00 41.10
C MET A 228 -6.13 10.02 40.42
N THR A 229 -5.07 9.51 39.80
CA THR A 229 -4.16 10.35 39.00
C THR A 229 -4.81 10.79 37.69
N GLU A 230 -4.35 11.90 37.10
CA GLU A 230 -4.85 12.39 35.80
C GLU A 230 -4.74 11.34 34.69
N ARG A 231 -3.68 10.52 34.72
CA ARG A 231 -3.49 9.41 33.77
C ARG A 231 -4.57 8.35 33.91
N GLN A 232 -4.85 7.94 35.15
CA GLN A 232 -5.88 6.94 35.45
C GLN A 232 -7.27 7.49 35.13
N PHE A 233 -7.52 8.77 35.43
CA PHE A 233 -8.78 9.44 35.12
C PHE A 233 -9.14 9.34 33.64
N ILE A 234 -8.24 9.74 32.75
CA ILE A 234 -8.48 9.72 31.30
C ILE A 234 -8.70 8.28 30.82
N GLY A 235 -7.95 7.31 31.37
CA GLY A 235 -8.14 5.90 31.06
C GLY A 235 -9.52 5.36 31.48
N VAL A 236 -10.01 5.73 32.67
CA VAL A 236 -11.34 5.34 33.15
C VAL A 236 -12.43 6.00 32.30
N VAL A 237 -12.29 7.27 31.94
CA VAL A 237 -13.23 7.98 31.04
C VAL A 237 -13.36 7.28 29.69
N MET A 238 -12.25 6.84 29.10
CA MET A 238 -12.26 6.09 27.84
C MET A 238 -12.95 4.72 27.98
N LYS A 239 -12.73 4.02 29.10
CA LYS A 239 -13.38 2.74 29.38
C LYS A 239 -14.88 2.88 29.60
N ASP A 240 -15.29 3.87 30.38
CA ASP A 240 -16.69 4.17 30.64
C ASP A 240 -17.41 4.52 29.34
N TYR A 241 -16.79 5.34 28.48
CA TYR A 241 -17.36 5.69 27.18
C TYR A 241 -17.59 4.46 26.31
N ASN A 242 -16.58 3.61 26.18
CA ASN A 242 -16.69 2.37 25.42
C ASN A 242 -17.73 1.39 26.00
N TYR A 243 -17.95 1.38 27.32
CA TYR A 243 -18.96 0.55 27.94
C TYR A 243 -20.37 1.00 27.57
N TYR A 244 -20.62 2.32 27.56
CA TYR A 244 -21.93 2.86 27.20
C TYR A 244 -22.21 2.81 25.69
N THR A 245 -21.20 3.01 24.84
CA THR A 245 -21.38 2.97 23.38
C THR A 245 -21.23 1.58 22.78
N GLY A 246 -20.56 0.66 23.48
CA GLY A 246 -20.34 -0.72 23.03
C GLY A 246 -21.47 -1.71 23.34
N LYS A 247 -22.47 -1.31 24.15
CA LYS A 247 -23.62 -2.15 24.50
C LYS A 247 -24.77 -2.13 23.47
N ASP A 248 -24.73 -1.22 22.49
CA ASP A 248 -25.79 -1.04 21.49
C ASP A 248 -25.60 -1.89 20.21
N ASN A 249 -24.85 -3.00 20.28
CA ASN A 249 -24.73 -4.00 19.21
C ASN A 249 -25.05 -5.41 19.69
#